data_AF-A0A235IH79-F1
#
_entry.id   AF-A0A235IH79-F1
#
_cell.length_a   1.000
_cell.length_b   1.000
_cell.length_c   1.000
_cell.angle_alpha   90.00
_cell.angle_beta   90.00
_cell.angle_gamma   90.00
#
_symmetry.space_group_name_H-M   'P 1'
#
loop_
_entity.id
_entity.type
_entity.pdbx_description
1 polymer ?
#
loop_
_entity_poly.entity_id
_entity_poly.type
_entity_poly.pdbx_seq_one_letter_code
_entity_poly.pdbx_strand_id
1 'polypeptide(L)'
;MLKDTERYIPSEDKYLEAFHSIYEGLTLGHKAILDKLYQHCYFMKDNRRLRTWELSEAAGYNGDSSGQIGHLGASFCKFFGVKDGEFGQPALAIVNWFADETNGYWYIELLPEAARAFKRFRLETIE
;
A
#
# COMPACT_ATOMS: atom_id res chain seq x y z
N MET A 1 16.96 -17.32 13.73
CA MET A 1 16.55 -17.48 12.32
C MET A 1 15.04 -17.44 12.27
N LEU A 2 14.45 -16.28 11.95
CA LEU A 2 13.08 -16.27 11.43
C LEU A 2 13.16 -17.05 10.11
N LYS A 3 12.34 -18.10 9.96
CA LYS A 3 12.23 -18.77 8.66
C LYS A 3 11.83 -17.69 7.65
N ASP A 4 12.62 -17.51 6.59
CA ASP A 4 12.21 -16.80 5.38
C ASP A 4 11.06 -17.60 4.75
N THR A 5 9.87 -17.54 5.35
CA THR A 5 8.65 -17.84 4.62
C THR A 5 8.51 -16.72 3.60
N GLU A 6 8.83 -17.02 2.34
CA GLU A 6 8.60 -16.12 1.21
C GLU A 6 7.19 -15.53 1.35
N ARG A 7 7.12 -14.23 1.60
CA ARG A 7 5.87 -13.49 1.67
C ARG A 7 5.13 -13.72 0.36
N TYR A 8 3.89 -14.20 0.45
CA TYR A 8 3.02 -14.30 -0.71
C TYR A 8 2.85 -12.90 -1.34
N ILE A 9 3.12 -12.75 -2.63
CA ILE A 9 2.86 -11.50 -3.37
C ILE A 9 1.91 -11.83 -4.53
N PRO A 10 0.67 -11.33 -4.51
CA PRO A 10 -0.27 -11.46 -5.62
C PRO A 10 0.27 -10.90 -6.94
N SER A 11 -0.18 -11.43 -8.07
CA SER A 11 0.16 -10.90 -9.38
C SER A 11 -0.45 -9.53 -9.62
N GLU A 12 0.09 -8.79 -10.60
CA GLU A 12 -0.47 -7.51 -11.05
C GLU A 12 -1.95 -7.60 -11.42
N ASP A 13 -2.35 -8.62 -12.20
CA ASP A 13 -3.76 -8.78 -12.59
C ASP A 13 -4.67 -9.03 -11.38
N LYS A 14 -4.20 -9.80 -10.39
CA LYS A 14 -4.97 -10.03 -9.15
C LYS A 14 -5.09 -8.75 -8.32
N TYR A 15 -4.07 -7.89 -8.31
CA TYR A 15 -4.19 -6.55 -7.72
C TYR A 15 -5.15 -5.66 -8.50
N LEU A 16 -5.14 -5.72 -9.84
CA LEU A 16 -6.04 -4.91 -10.68
C LEU A 16 -7.51 -5.27 -10.40
N GLU A 17 -7.84 -6.56 -10.35
CA GLU A 17 -9.16 -7.05 -9.95
C GLU A 17 -9.55 -6.55 -8.55
N ALA A 18 -8.60 -6.57 -7.61
CA ALA A 18 -8.83 -6.06 -6.27
C ALA A 18 -9.15 -4.57 -6.29
N PHE A 19 -8.38 -3.74 -7.02
CA PHE A 19 -8.66 -2.30 -7.13
C PHE A 19 -10.06 -2.04 -7.68
N HIS A 20 -10.43 -2.68 -8.80
CA HIS A 20 -11.79 -2.56 -9.35
C HIS A 20 -12.89 -2.96 -8.35
N SER A 21 -12.61 -3.96 -7.50
CA SER A 21 -13.61 -4.47 -6.55
C SER A 21 -13.72 -3.66 -5.26
N ILE A 22 -12.63 -3.06 -4.77
CA ILE A 22 -12.59 -2.43 -3.45
C ILE A 22 -12.59 -0.90 -3.51
N TYR A 23 -12.12 -0.28 -4.60
CA TYR A 23 -11.72 1.14 -4.61
C TYR A 23 -12.90 2.07 -4.28
N GLU A 24 -14.09 1.80 -4.80
CA GLU A 24 -15.28 2.61 -4.52
C GLU A 24 -15.69 2.58 -3.04
N GLY A 25 -15.41 1.48 -2.33
CA GLY A 25 -15.65 1.34 -0.90
C GLY A 25 -14.59 2.00 -0.01
N LEU A 26 -13.49 2.49 -0.58
CA LEU A 26 -12.43 3.16 0.18
C LEU A 26 -12.84 4.58 0.60
N THR A 27 -12.41 4.97 1.80
CA THR A 27 -12.54 6.36 2.27
C THR A 27 -11.70 7.30 1.40
N LEU A 28 -12.03 8.61 1.44
CA LEU A 28 -11.21 9.63 0.76
C LEU A 28 -9.76 9.60 1.23
N GLY A 29 -9.51 9.37 2.52
CA GLY A 29 -8.16 9.25 3.08
C GLY A 29 -7.40 8.04 2.51
N HIS A 30 -8.03 6.87 2.40
CA HIS A 30 -7.42 5.69 1.77
C HIS A 30 -7.07 5.93 0.29
N LYS A 31 -7.98 6.57 -0.46
CA LYS A 31 -7.73 6.94 -1.86
C LYS A 31 -6.53 7.90 -1.97
N ALA A 32 -6.45 8.90 -1.08
CA ALA A 32 -5.33 9.82 -1.02
C ALA A 32 -3.99 9.16 -0.65
N ILE A 33 -3.99 8.16 0.26
CA ILE A 33 -2.80 7.34 0.56
C ILE A 33 -2.32 6.62 -0.71
N LEU A 34 -3.23 5.96 -1.43
CA LEU A 34 -2.90 5.25 -2.67
C LEU A 34 -2.32 6.19 -3.73
N ASP A 35 -2.94 7.35 -3.93
CA ASP A 35 -2.45 8.36 -4.88
C ASP A 35 -1.08 8.89 -4.49
N LYS A 36 -0.85 9.16 -3.20
CA LYS A 36 0.45 9.66 -2.72
C LYS A 36 1.55 8.60 -2.91
N LEU A 37 1.27 7.35 -2.57
CA LEU A 37 2.21 6.24 -2.80
C LEU A 37 2.50 6.05 -4.30
N TYR A 38 1.47 6.06 -5.15
CA TYR A 38 1.60 6.00 -6.61
C TYR A 38 2.50 7.12 -7.14
N GLN A 39 2.30 8.34 -6.67
CA GLN A 39 3.09 9.48 -7.11
C GLN A 39 4.58 9.29 -6.80
N HIS A 40 4.90 8.79 -5.61
CA HIS A 40 6.27 8.52 -5.20
C HIS A 40 6.90 7.34 -5.96
N CYS A 41 6.12 6.33 -6.33
CA CYS A 41 6.61 5.22 -7.14
C CYS A 41 7.01 5.65 -8.57
N TYR A 42 6.26 6.57 -9.20
CA TYR A 42 6.42 6.87 -10.63
C TYR A 42 6.95 8.25 -10.99
N PHE A 43 6.83 9.26 -10.12
CA PHE A 43 7.20 10.63 -10.44
C PHE A 43 8.37 11.17 -9.62
N MET A 44 8.76 10.48 -8.54
CA MET A 44 9.90 10.89 -7.69
C MET A 44 11.15 10.07 -8.04
N LYS A 45 12.10 10.69 -8.75
CA LYS A 45 13.34 10.02 -9.24
C LYS A 45 14.30 9.62 -8.11
N ASP A 46 14.41 10.43 -7.06
CA ASP A 46 15.40 10.27 -5.98
C ASP A 46 14.78 9.91 -4.62
N ASN A 47 13.46 9.77 -4.52
CA ASN A 47 12.77 9.45 -3.27
C ASN A 47 11.50 8.61 -3.48
N ARG A 48 11.71 7.32 -3.78
CA ARG A 48 10.62 6.34 -3.99
C ARG A 48 9.90 5.94 -2.70
N ARG A 49 10.40 6.38 -1.55
CA ARG A 49 9.98 5.94 -0.22
C ARG A 49 9.36 7.10 0.54
N LEU A 50 8.17 6.89 1.08
CA LEU A 50 7.45 7.88 1.87
C LEU A 50 7.57 7.59 3.35
N ARG A 51 7.77 8.63 4.15
CA ARG A 51 7.64 8.51 5.59
C ARG A 51 6.17 8.45 5.96
N THR A 52 5.83 7.70 7.00
CA THR A 52 4.45 7.51 7.46
C THR A 52 3.69 8.82 7.73
N TRP A 53 4.35 9.86 8.22
CA TRP A 53 3.74 11.18 8.44
C TRP A 53 3.34 11.96 7.17
N GLU A 54 4.04 11.76 6.05
CA GLU A 54 3.72 12.40 4.76
C GLU A 54 2.45 11.77 4.17
N LEU A 55 2.22 10.49 4.49
CA LEU A 55 0.97 9.78 4.20
C LEU A 55 -0.17 10.26 5.12
N SER A 56 0.11 10.58 6.39
CA SER A 56 -0.87 11.17 7.31
C SER A 56 -1.42 12.49 6.74
N GLU A 57 -0.52 13.37 6.31
CA GLU A 57 -0.87 14.68 5.75
C GLU A 57 -1.70 14.54 4.47
N ALA A 58 -1.28 13.67 3.55
CA ALA A 58 -2.01 13.43 2.31
C ALA A 58 -3.42 12.91 2.55
N ALA A 59 -3.60 12.13 3.61
CA ALA A 59 -4.83 11.44 3.92
C ALA A 59 -5.76 12.20 4.88
N GLY A 60 -5.34 13.37 5.38
CA GLY A 60 -6.08 14.15 6.37
C GLY A 60 -6.19 13.47 7.73
N TYR A 61 -5.31 12.51 8.03
CA TYR A 61 -5.29 11.81 9.31
C TYR A 61 -4.29 12.49 10.26
N ASN A 62 -4.71 12.77 11.50
CA ASN A 62 -3.86 13.38 12.53
C ASN A 62 -2.83 12.38 13.11
N GLY A 63 -1.91 11.89 12.27
CA GLY A 63 -0.82 11.00 12.67
C GLY A 63 -1.13 9.49 12.65
N ASP A 64 -2.38 9.06 12.45
CA ASP A 64 -2.78 7.64 12.43
C ASP A 64 -2.60 6.94 11.05
N SER A 65 -1.66 7.42 10.26
CA SER A 65 -1.42 6.90 8.92
C SER A 65 -1.03 5.42 8.91
N SER A 66 -0.26 4.95 9.90
CA SER A 66 0.07 3.53 10.05
C SER A 66 -1.17 2.64 10.27
N GLY A 67 -2.14 3.09 11.08
CA GLY A 67 -3.39 2.38 11.31
C GLY A 67 -4.24 2.32 10.04
N GLN A 68 -4.33 3.44 9.32
CA GLN A 68 -5.10 3.54 8.08
C GLN A 68 -4.50 2.72 6.94
N ILE A 69 -3.17 2.61 6.86
CA ILE A 69 -2.51 1.69 5.93
C ILE A 69 -2.80 0.23 6.31
N GLY A 70 -2.90 -0.07 7.61
CA GLY A 70 -3.37 -1.36 8.10
C GLY A 70 -4.80 -1.68 7.66
N HIS A 71 -5.72 -0.73 7.78
CA HIS A 71 -7.11 -0.89 7.33
C HIS A 71 -7.24 -1.04 5.81
N LEU A 72 -6.46 -0.26 5.05
CA LEU A 72 -6.34 -0.40 3.61
C LEU A 72 -5.86 -1.81 3.26
N GLY A 73 -4.75 -2.26 3.85
CA GLY A 73 -4.20 -3.59 3.63
C GLY A 73 -5.16 -4.72 4.01
N ALA A 74 -5.96 -4.55 5.08
CA ALA A 74 -6.99 -5.52 5.48
C ALA A 74 -8.08 -5.70 4.40
N SER A 75 -8.40 -4.65 3.64
CA SER A 75 -9.35 -4.73 2.52
C SER A 75 -8.81 -5.64 1.40
N PHE A 76 -7.51 -5.55 1.12
CA PHE A 76 -6.84 -6.44 0.18
C PHE A 76 -6.73 -7.87 0.72
N CYS A 77 -6.39 -8.06 2.00
CA CYS A 77 -6.37 -9.39 2.62
C CYS A 77 -7.71 -10.10 2.44
N LYS A 78 -8.81 -9.40 2.76
CA LYS A 78 -10.17 -9.92 2.63
C LYS A 78 -10.49 -10.31 1.18
N PHE A 79 -10.11 -9.48 0.21
CA PHE A 79 -10.33 -9.77 -1.20
C PHE A 79 -9.53 -11.00 -1.67
N PHE A 80 -8.26 -11.12 -1.25
CA PHE A 80 -7.40 -12.24 -1.64
C PHE A 80 -7.73 -13.55 -0.94
N GLY A 81 -8.61 -13.53 0.06
CA GLY A 81 -8.98 -14.72 0.85
C GLY A 81 -7.85 -15.22 1.74
N VAL A 82 -6.87 -14.36 2.05
CA VAL A 82 -5.74 -14.71 2.93
C VAL A 82 -6.13 -14.51 4.39
N LYS A 83 -5.67 -15.40 5.28
CA LYS A 83 -5.91 -15.25 6.72
C LYS A 83 -4.97 -14.20 7.32
N ASP A 84 -5.44 -13.50 8.36
CA ASP A 84 -4.60 -12.64 9.19
C ASP A 84 -3.38 -13.45 9.67
N GLY A 85 -2.18 -13.04 9.22
CA GLY A 85 -0.92 -13.73 9.53
C GLY A 85 -0.17 -14.27 8.31
N GLU A 86 -0.80 -14.51 7.15
CA GLU A 86 -0.08 -14.93 5.93
C GLU A 86 0.84 -13.82 5.39
N PHE A 87 0.47 -12.56 5.63
CA PHE A 87 1.32 -11.39 5.40
C PHE A 87 2.07 -10.93 6.66
N GLY A 88 1.84 -11.55 7.82
CA GLY A 88 2.32 -11.08 9.13
C GLY A 88 1.56 -9.85 9.67
N GLN A 89 1.41 -8.79 8.85
CA GLN A 89 0.61 -7.59 9.15
C GLN A 89 -0.26 -7.21 7.94
N PRO A 90 -1.53 -6.78 8.11
CA PRO A 90 -2.41 -6.48 6.98
C PRO A 90 -1.87 -5.44 6.00
N ALA A 91 -1.13 -4.43 6.48
CA ALA A 91 -0.47 -3.44 5.64
C ALA A 91 0.44 -4.09 4.57
N LEU A 92 1.09 -5.20 4.92
CA LEU A 92 1.95 -5.97 4.03
C LEU A 92 1.16 -6.74 2.95
N ALA A 93 -0.15 -6.58 2.83
CA ALA A 93 -0.87 -7.03 1.64
C ALA A 93 -0.66 -6.10 0.43
N ILE A 94 -0.18 -4.86 0.63
CA ILE A 94 -0.10 -3.87 -0.44
C ILE A 94 1.19 -3.03 -0.42
N VAL A 95 1.88 -2.90 0.71
CA VAL A 95 3.10 -2.08 0.81
C VAL A 95 4.32 -2.85 1.32
N ASN A 96 5.52 -2.38 0.99
CA ASN A 96 6.74 -2.73 1.71
C ASN A 96 7.03 -1.70 2.79
N TRP A 97 7.53 -2.15 3.94
CA TRP A 97 8.03 -1.30 5.02
C TRP A 97 9.54 -1.44 5.13
N PHE A 98 10.22 -0.31 5.27
CA PHE A 98 11.65 -0.24 5.51
C PHE A 98 11.90 0.55 6.78
N ALA A 99 12.56 -0.08 7.75
CA ALA A 99 13.16 0.66 8.85
C ALA A 99 14.37 1.42 8.31
N ASP A 100 14.44 2.72 8.57
CA ASP A 100 15.70 3.46 8.50
C ASP A 100 16.32 3.49 9.89
N GLU A 101 17.28 2.59 10.09
CA GLU A 101 18.00 2.43 11.34
C GLU A 101 18.79 3.69 11.75
N THR A 102 19.06 4.60 10.80
CA THR A 102 19.84 5.82 11.04
C THR A 102 19.01 6.90 11.72
N ASN A 103 17.74 7.04 11.33
CA ASN A 103 16.88 8.15 11.74
C ASN A 103 15.66 7.71 12.57
N GLY A 104 15.47 6.40 12.76
CA GLY A 104 14.32 5.84 13.49
C GLY A 104 12.99 5.97 12.76
N TYR A 105 13.02 6.31 11.46
CA TYR A 105 11.82 6.48 10.66
C TYR A 105 11.45 5.20 9.89
N TRP A 106 10.16 5.04 9.64
CA TRP A 106 9.62 3.99 8.78
C TRP A 106 9.25 4.57 7.43
N TYR A 107 9.74 3.90 6.39
CA TYR A 107 9.48 4.23 5.01
C TYR A 107 8.56 3.20 4.37
N ILE A 108 7.68 3.68 3.51
CA ILE A 108 6.65 2.89 2.86
C ILE A 108 6.70 3.10 1.35
N GLU A 109 6.55 2.01 0.60
CA GLU A 109 6.32 2.03 -0.85
C GLU A 109 5.24 1.00 -1.20
N LEU A 110 4.51 1.21 -2.30
CA LEU A 110 3.66 0.15 -2.85
C LEU A 110 4.50 -1.03 -3.30
N LEU A 111 3.97 -2.24 -3.11
CA LEU A 111 4.52 -3.42 -3.78
C LEU A 111 4.59 -3.17 -5.29
N PRO A 112 5.64 -3.60 -5.99
CA PRO A 112 5.80 -3.35 -7.43
C PRO A 112 4.58 -3.79 -8.26
N GLU A 113 4.00 -4.95 -7.93
CA GLU A 113 2.81 -5.52 -8.57
C GLU A 113 1.58 -4.64 -8.32
N ALA A 114 1.40 -4.19 -7.07
CA ALA A 114 0.31 -3.29 -6.70
C ALA A 114 0.46 -1.90 -7.36
N ALA A 115 1.68 -1.38 -7.47
CA ALA A 115 1.97 -0.11 -8.13
C ALA A 115 1.62 -0.16 -9.63
N ARG A 116 2.02 -1.23 -10.33
CA ARG A 116 1.69 -1.43 -11.75
C ARG A 116 0.18 -1.59 -11.97
N ALA A 117 -0.47 -2.38 -11.11
CA ALA A 117 -1.91 -2.57 -11.16
C ALA A 117 -2.67 -1.26 -10.91
N PHE A 118 -2.27 -0.47 -9.91
CA PHE A 118 -2.92 0.80 -9.62
C PHE A 118 -2.73 1.81 -10.76
N LYS A 119 -1.56 1.82 -11.42
CA LYS A 119 -1.36 2.62 -12.63
C LYS A 119 -2.36 2.27 -13.72
N ARG A 120 -2.55 0.97 -13.99
CA ARG A 120 -3.53 0.48 -14.98
C ARG A 120 -4.95 0.87 -14.59
N PHE A 121 -5.34 0.59 -13.34
CA PHE A 121 -6.64 0.97 -12.80
C PHE A 121 -6.95 2.45 -13.00
N ARG A 122 -6.00 3.34 -12.69
CA ARG A 122 -6.17 4.79 -12.89
C ARG A 122 -6.44 5.15 -14.35
N LEU A 123 -5.66 4.61 -15.28
CA LEU A 123 -5.81 4.84 -16.73
C LEU A 123 -7.10 4.25 -17.31
N GLU A 124 -7.65 3.20 -16.67
CA GLU A 124 -8.87 2.52 -17.12
C GLU A 124 -10.15 3.15 -16.54
N THR A 125 -10.06 3.87 -15.41
CA THR A 125 -11.25 4.19 -14.59
C THR A 125 -11.31 5.63 -14.06
N ILE A 126 -10.17 6.27 -13.80
CA ILE A 126 -10.14 7.60 -13.15
C ILE A 126 -9.80 8.71 -14.14
N GLU A 127 -8.89 8.42 -15.09
CA GLU A 127 -8.43 9.33 -16.15
C GLU A 127 -9.17 9.08 -17.45
#